data_AF-A0A3N4S0A2-F1
#
_entry.id   AF-A0A3N4S0A2-F1
#
_cell.length_a   1.000
_cell.length_b   1.000
_cell.length_c   1.000
_cell.angle_alpha   90.00
_cell.angle_beta   90.00
_cell.angle_gamma   90.00
#
_symmetry.space_group_name_H-M   'P 1'
#
loop_
_entity.id
_entity.type
_entity.pdbx_description
1 polymer ?
#
loop_
_entity_poly.entity_id
_entity_poly.type
_entity_poly.pdbx_seq_one_letter_code
_entity_poly.pdbx_strand_id
1 'polypeptide(L)'
;MIPTEPHECPLHGAGANPDRLTGRRVQQVVAAWHRHDSEDAAGPLEIWLVDELGGYFHITTGSDWCLITDEEAPHAGYDLGESSRVEVVSSERGTPFADYLGEVILAVDQRFDARTGRVGLKVCFATGTVECGSWGGDLQVTG
;
A
#
# COMPACT_ATOMS: atom_id res chain seq x y z
N MET A 1 25.83 -7.88 17.65
CA MET A 1 24.80 -6.84 17.44
C MET A 1 25.07 -6.29 16.04
N ILE A 2 24.33 -6.76 15.04
CA ILE A 2 24.51 -6.34 13.66
C ILE A 2 23.72 -5.03 13.51
N PRO A 3 24.30 -3.95 12.98
CA PRO A 3 23.55 -2.73 12.73
C PRO A 3 22.43 -3.04 11.73
N THR A 4 21.18 -2.85 12.13
CA THR A 4 20.03 -2.75 11.21
C THR A 4 20.10 -1.37 10.55
N GLU A 5 21.01 -1.19 9.60
CA GLU A 5 20.88 -0.08 8.68
C GLU A 5 19.61 -0.32 7.84
N PRO A 6 18.70 0.65 7.73
CA PRO A 6 17.56 0.50 6.83
C PRO A 6 18.12 0.33 5.42
N HIS A 7 17.89 -0.84 4.82
CA HIS A 7 18.26 -1.09 3.44
C HIS A 7 17.27 -0.33 2.55
N GLU A 8 17.61 0.92 2.25
CA GLU A 8 16.86 1.76 1.31
C GLU A 8 16.92 1.14 -0.09
N CYS A 9 15.83 1.27 -0.83
CA CYS A 9 15.81 0.86 -2.22
C CYS A 9 16.76 1.79 -3.02
N PRO A 10 17.68 1.28 -3.85
CA PRO A 10 18.57 2.13 -4.63
C PRO A 10 17.86 3.05 -5.64
N LEU A 11 16.67 2.67 -6.11
CA LEU A 11 15.91 3.41 -7.11
C LEU A 11 14.84 4.33 -6.50
N HIS A 12 14.24 3.90 -5.39
CA HIS A 12 13.07 4.56 -4.78
C HIS A 12 13.37 5.17 -3.40
N GLY A 13 14.59 4.97 -2.87
CA GLY A 13 15.04 5.49 -1.58
C GLY A 13 14.35 4.84 -0.39
N ALA A 14 14.29 5.58 0.72
CA ALA A 14 13.63 5.14 1.95
C ALA A 14 12.09 5.16 1.87
N GLY A 15 11.53 6.01 1.02
CA GLY A 15 10.09 6.33 1.00
C GLY A 15 9.63 7.09 2.26
N ALA A 16 8.31 7.20 2.44
CA ALA A 16 7.71 7.68 3.69
C ALA A 16 8.05 6.75 4.85
N ASN A 17 8.21 7.34 6.05
CA ASN A 17 8.41 6.60 7.29
C ASN A 17 7.06 6.00 7.76
N PRO A 18 6.89 4.67 7.73
CA PRO A 18 5.62 4.04 8.11
C PRO A 18 5.28 4.16 9.59
N ASP A 19 6.26 4.41 10.45
CA ASP A 19 6.02 4.58 11.90
C ASP A 19 5.07 5.75 12.17
N ARG A 20 4.96 6.71 11.25
CA ARG A 20 4.03 7.85 11.32
C ARG A 20 2.56 7.45 11.28
N LEU A 21 2.24 6.27 10.76
CA LEU A 21 0.90 5.72 10.80
C LEU A 21 0.49 5.28 12.21
N THR A 22 1.45 4.98 13.08
CA THR A 22 1.16 4.51 14.44
C THR A 22 0.40 5.58 15.21
N GLY A 23 -0.75 5.22 15.76
CA GLY A 23 -1.68 6.12 16.45
C GLY A 23 -2.64 6.87 15.55
N ARG A 24 -2.54 6.72 14.22
CA ARG A 24 -3.50 7.29 13.25
C ARG A 24 -4.71 6.40 13.08
N ARG A 25 -5.86 7.01 12.85
CA ARG A 25 -7.10 6.31 12.53
C ARG A 25 -7.27 6.23 11.03
N VAL A 26 -7.53 5.04 10.50
CA VAL A 26 -7.85 4.90 9.07
C VAL A 26 -9.27 5.41 8.85
N GLN A 27 -9.41 6.59 8.26
CA GLN A 27 -10.70 7.22 8.01
C GLN A 27 -11.28 6.79 6.67
N GLN A 28 -10.43 6.55 5.69
CA GLN A 28 -10.81 6.10 4.36
C GLN A 28 -9.67 5.27 3.74
N VAL A 29 -10.04 4.33 2.88
CA VAL A 29 -9.10 3.62 2.01
C VAL A 29 -9.46 3.99 0.57
N VAL A 30 -8.45 4.32 -0.24
CA VAL A 30 -8.58 4.46 -1.69
C VAL A 30 -7.68 3.40 -2.32
N ALA A 31 -8.13 2.81 -3.42
CA ALA A 31 -7.33 1.82 -4.13
C ALA A 31 -7.46 2.00 -5.65
N ALA A 32 -6.34 1.79 -6.34
CA ALA A 32 -6.27 1.73 -7.79
C ALA A 32 -6.41 0.29 -8.27
N TRP A 33 -7.22 0.06 -9.28
CA TRP A 33 -7.49 -1.26 -9.84
C TRP A 33 -7.35 -1.22 -11.34
N HIS A 34 -6.63 -2.20 -11.90
CA HIS A 34 -6.73 -2.47 -13.32
C HIS A 34 -8.09 -3.13 -13.61
N ARG A 35 -8.90 -2.50 -14.46
CA ARG A 35 -10.15 -3.08 -14.95
C ARG A 35 -9.99 -3.49 -16.40
N HIS A 36 -10.34 -4.74 -16.67
CA HIS A 36 -10.50 -5.23 -18.02
C HIS A 36 -11.96 -5.69 -18.20
N ASP A 37 -12.55 -5.46 -19.36
CA ASP A 37 -13.98 -5.75 -19.57
C ASP A 37 -14.33 -7.25 -19.49
N SER A 38 -13.32 -8.14 -19.54
CA SER A 38 -13.50 -9.60 -19.48
C SER A 38 -13.08 -10.24 -18.16
N GLU A 39 -12.33 -9.54 -17.30
CA GLU A 39 -11.73 -10.13 -16.09
C GLU A 39 -11.61 -9.09 -14.97
N ASP A 40 -11.92 -9.49 -13.74
CA ASP A 40 -11.61 -8.70 -12.56
C ASP A 40 -10.10 -8.75 -12.25
N ALA A 41 -9.55 -7.63 -11.80
CA ALA A 41 -8.15 -7.56 -11.37
C ALA A 41 -7.86 -8.56 -10.24
N ALA A 42 -6.67 -9.16 -10.26
CA ALA A 42 -6.20 -10.07 -9.21
C ALA A 42 -5.96 -9.38 -7.86
N GLY A 43 -5.76 -8.05 -7.85
CA GLY A 43 -5.48 -7.24 -6.66
C GLY A 43 -5.37 -5.75 -7.00
N PRO A 44 -5.27 -4.87 -5.98
CA PRO A 44 -5.06 -3.44 -6.20
C PRO A 44 -3.64 -3.18 -6.69
N LEU A 45 -3.48 -2.20 -7.58
CA LEU A 45 -2.18 -1.70 -8.03
C LEU A 45 -1.54 -0.80 -6.96
N GLU A 46 -2.38 0.04 -6.34
CA GLU A 46 -1.98 1.08 -5.39
C GLU A 46 -3.03 1.16 -4.28
N ILE A 47 -2.60 1.48 -3.07
CA ILE A 47 -3.46 1.73 -1.91
C ILE A 47 -3.06 3.03 -1.25
N TRP A 48 -4.07 3.84 -0.90
CA TRP A 48 -3.92 4.98 -0.01
C TRP A 48 -4.72 4.73 1.26
N LEU A 49 -4.04 4.81 2.41
CA LEU A 49 -4.69 4.97 3.70
C LEU A 49 -4.83 6.48 3.95
N VAL A 50 -6.07 6.92 4.18
CA VAL A 50 -6.37 8.31 4.51
C VAL A 50 -6.66 8.40 6.00
N ASP A 51 -5.92 9.24 6.71
CA ASP A 51 -6.10 9.41 8.15
C ASP A 51 -7.23 10.40 8.50
N GLU A 52 -7.53 10.53 9.79
CA GLU A 52 -8.57 11.44 10.28
C GLU A 52 -8.30 12.94 10.02
N LEU A 53 -7.06 13.30 9.70
CA LEU A 53 -6.63 14.66 9.37
C LEU A 53 -6.59 14.90 7.85
N GLY A 54 -6.91 13.89 7.04
CA GLY A 54 -6.84 13.92 5.58
C GLY A 54 -5.43 13.70 5.03
N GLY A 55 -4.49 13.22 5.84
CA GLY A 55 -3.16 12.80 5.40
C GLY A 55 -3.21 11.49 4.62
N TYR A 56 -2.34 11.36 3.62
CA TYR A 56 -2.25 10.17 2.78
C TYR A 56 -1.02 9.34 3.14
N PHE A 57 -1.19 8.04 3.17
CA PHE A 57 -0.09 7.08 3.13
C PHE A 57 -0.31 6.13 1.96
N HIS A 58 0.51 6.29 0.95
CA HIS A 58 0.44 5.57 -0.30
C HIS A 58 1.35 4.33 -0.26
N ILE A 59 0.87 3.23 -0.81
CA ILE A 59 1.55 1.94 -0.90
C ILE A 59 1.42 1.42 -2.33
N THR A 60 2.54 1.14 -2.99
CA THR A 60 2.60 0.58 -4.34
C THR A 60 3.86 -0.27 -4.51
N THR A 61 4.11 -0.78 -5.72
CA THR A 61 5.30 -1.56 -6.06
C THR A 61 6.10 -0.94 -7.19
N GLY A 62 7.42 -1.01 -7.06
CA GLY A 62 8.35 -0.61 -8.10
C GLY A 62 8.62 -1.73 -9.11
N SER A 63 9.07 -1.34 -10.30
CA SER A 63 9.52 -2.29 -11.35
C SER A 63 10.74 -3.14 -10.94
N ASP A 64 11.41 -2.77 -9.85
CA ASP A 64 12.52 -3.48 -9.20
C ASP A 64 12.08 -4.41 -8.07
N TRP A 65 10.76 -4.66 -7.96
CA TRP A 65 10.15 -5.52 -6.94
C TRP A 65 10.28 -4.99 -5.52
N CYS A 66 10.53 -3.70 -5.35
CA CYS A 66 10.42 -3.07 -4.04
C CYS A 66 8.97 -2.69 -3.74
N LEU A 67 8.62 -2.66 -2.46
CA LEU A 67 7.41 -2.05 -1.95
C LEU A 67 7.72 -0.57 -1.68
N ILE A 68 7.04 0.31 -2.42
CA ILE A 68 7.18 1.76 -2.32
C ILE A 68 6.12 2.28 -1.37
N THR A 69 6.51 3.25 -0.54
CA THR A 69 5.54 4.05 0.21
C THR A 69 5.90 5.52 0.15
N ASP A 70 4.90 6.37 0.02
CA ASP A 70 5.06 7.83 0.06
C ASP A 70 3.79 8.49 0.63
N GLU A 71 3.71 9.82 0.53
CA GLU A 71 2.59 10.64 1.02
C GLU A 71 1.81 11.28 -0.16
N GLU A 72 1.91 10.72 -1.37
CA GLU A 72 1.20 11.22 -2.55
C GLU A 72 -0.32 11.02 -2.41
N ALA A 73 -1.09 12.00 -2.88
CA ALA A 73 -2.54 11.92 -2.87
C ALA A 73 -3.04 10.98 -4.00
N PRO A 74 -4.22 10.35 -3.84
CA PRO A 74 -4.81 9.55 -4.91
C PRO A 74 -4.98 10.36 -6.19
N HIS A 75 -4.51 9.81 -7.31
CA HIS A 75 -4.70 10.42 -8.62
C HIS A 75 -6.06 10.03 -9.23
N ALA A 76 -6.44 10.70 -10.31
CA ALA A 76 -7.60 10.30 -11.09
C ALA A 76 -7.32 8.99 -11.83
N GLY A 77 -8.34 8.14 -11.99
CA GLY A 77 -8.27 6.99 -12.89
C GLY A 77 -8.03 7.42 -14.35
N TYR A 78 -7.49 6.52 -15.15
CA TYR A 78 -7.12 6.79 -16.54
C TYR A 78 -7.40 5.60 -17.46
N ASP A 79 -7.69 5.90 -18.71
CA ASP A 79 -7.99 4.92 -19.75
C ASP A 79 -6.70 4.42 -20.41
N LEU A 80 -6.60 3.10 -20.65
CA LEU A 80 -5.45 2.44 -21.28
C LEU A 80 -5.75 1.98 -22.71
N GLY A 81 -6.92 2.32 -23.26
CA GLY A 81 -7.37 1.94 -24.60
C GLY A 81 -8.59 1.01 -24.58
N GLU A 82 -8.86 0.38 -25.73
CA GLU A 82 -10.17 -0.15 -26.16
C GLU A 82 -10.96 -1.02 -25.16
N SER A 83 -10.33 -1.61 -24.13
CA SER A 83 -11.04 -2.40 -23.10
C SER A 83 -10.33 -2.41 -21.74
N SER A 84 -9.44 -1.46 -21.47
CA SER A 84 -8.66 -1.41 -20.23
C SER A 84 -8.61 -0.01 -19.65
N ARG A 85 -8.71 0.08 -18.33
CA ARG A 85 -8.58 1.32 -17.57
C ARG A 85 -8.04 1.05 -16.18
N VAL A 86 -7.46 2.07 -15.56
CA VAL A 86 -7.19 2.10 -14.12
C VAL A 86 -8.29 2.90 -13.45
N GLU A 87 -9.02 2.25 -12.55
CA GLU A 87 -10.01 2.91 -11.69
C GLU A 87 -9.38 3.19 -10.33
N VAL A 88 -9.43 4.45 -9.88
CA VAL A 88 -9.05 4.84 -8.52
C VAL A 88 -10.32 5.18 -7.76
N VAL A 89 -10.66 4.36 -6.78
CA VAL A 89 -11.94 4.46 -6.06
C VAL A 89 -11.76 4.32 -4.57
N SER A 90 -12.59 5.02 -3.80
CA SER A 90 -12.74 4.76 -2.37
C SER A 90 -13.18 3.31 -2.16
N SER A 91 -12.36 2.55 -1.44
CA SER A 91 -12.59 1.14 -1.16
C SER A 91 -13.21 1.01 0.22
N GLU A 92 -14.55 1.03 0.28
CA GLU A 92 -15.29 0.55 1.46
C GLU A 92 -15.34 -0.99 1.50
N ARG A 93 -15.00 -1.65 0.38
CA ARG A 93 -14.92 -3.10 0.20
C ARG A 93 -13.86 -3.41 -0.86
N GLY A 94 -13.26 -4.61 -0.77
CA GLY A 94 -12.36 -5.15 -1.81
C GLY A 94 -10.87 -5.08 -1.47
N THR A 95 -10.47 -4.34 -0.43
CA THR A 95 -9.12 -4.47 0.15
C THR A 95 -9.22 -4.99 1.59
N PRO A 96 -8.24 -5.76 2.08
CA PRO A 96 -8.19 -6.15 3.49
C PRO A 96 -8.20 -4.97 4.47
N PHE A 97 -7.71 -3.79 4.06
CA PHE A 97 -7.78 -2.58 4.89
C PHE A 97 -9.20 -2.05 5.12
N ALA A 98 -10.14 -2.35 4.21
CA ALA A 98 -11.50 -1.86 4.33
C ALA A 98 -12.21 -2.37 5.60
N ASP A 99 -11.83 -3.56 6.09
CA ASP A 99 -12.38 -4.15 7.31
C ASP A 99 -11.95 -3.41 8.59
N TYR A 100 -10.92 -2.57 8.49
CA TYR A 100 -10.35 -1.81 9.60
C TYR A 100 -10.65 -0.31 9.52
N LEU A 101 -11.61 0.11 8.68
CA LEU A 101 -12.07 1.49 8.63
C LEU A 101 -12.57 1.96 9.99
N GLY A 102 -12.08 3.11 10.42
CA GLY A 102 -12.35 3.70 11.72
C GLY A 102 -11.47 3.13 12.84
N GLU A 103 -10.60 2.13 12.60
CA GLU A 103 -9.65 1.65 13.61
C GLU A 103 -8.36 2.46 13.65
N VAL A 104 -7.68 2.39 14.79
CA VAL A 104 -6.37 3.01 15.00
C VAL A 104 -5.27 2.00 14.68
N ILE A 105 -4.28 2.42 13.90
CA ILE A 105 -3.07 1.63 13.64
C ILE A 105 -2.23 1.61 14.90
N LEU A 106 -1.96 0.41 15.43
CA LEU A 106 -1.25 0.21 16.69
C LEU A 106 0.26 0.04 16.50
N ALA A 107 0.67 -0.53 15.38
CA ALA A 107 2.07 -0.73 15.04
C ALA A 107 2.22 -0.94 13.54
N VAL A 108 3.42 -0.64 13.03
CA VAL A 108 3.80 -0.95 11.66
C VAL A 108 5.18 -1.59 11.65
N ASP A 109 5.28 -2.79 11.07
CA ASP A 109 6.55 -3.49 10.90
C ASP A 109 6.93 -3.52 9.41
N GLN A 110 8.22 -3.43 9.14
CA GLN A 110 8.77 -3.42 7.78
C GLN A 110 9.64 -4.65 7.54
N ARG A 111 9.56 -5.21 6.33
CA ARG A 111 10.43 -6.30 5.87
C ARG A 111 11.29 -5.82 4.71
N PHE A 112 12.57 -6.14 4.75
CA PHE A 112 13.57 -5.73 3.77
C PHE A 112 14.27 -6.93 3.12
N ASP A 113 14.61 -6.77 1.85
CA ASP A 113 15.54 -7.58 1.10
C ASP A 113 16.81 -6.75 0.82
N ALA A 114 17.98 -7.38 0.94
CA ALA A 114 19.25 -6.67 0.81
C ALA A 114 19.53 -6.12 -0.60
N ARG A 115 18.86 -6.66 -1.64
CA ARG A 115 19.06 -6.27 -3.04
C ARG A 115 18.00 -5.28 -3.51
N THR A 116 16.74 -5.45 -3.13
CA THR A 116 15.64 -4.61 -3.62
C THR A 116 15.18 -3.54 -2.64
N GLY A 117 15.55 -3.65 -1.36
CA GLY A 117 15.12 -2.72 -0.31
C GLY A 117 13.85 -3.21 0.40
N ARG A 118 12.91 -2.31 0.68
CA ARG A 118 11.64 -2.69 1.34
C ARG A 118 10.85 -3.65 0.44
N VAL A 119 10.34 -4.74 0.99
CA VAL A 119 9.55 -5.76 0.26
C VAL A 119 8.25 -6.11 0.96
N GLY A 120 8.04 -5.64 2.19
CA GLY A 120 6.81 -5.87 2.92
C GLY A 120 6.54 -4.83 4.00
N LEU A 121 5.25 -4.65 4.28
CA LEU A 121 4.73 -3.80 5.34
C LEU A 121 3.64 -4.57 6.08
N LYS A 122 3.70 -4.61 7.40
CA LYS A 122 2.68 -5.21 8.25
C LYS A 122 2.06 -4.12 9.12
N VAL A 123 0.76 -3.93 8.99
CA VAL A 123 -0.01 -2.88 9.69
C VAL A 123 -0.94 -3.54 10.70
N CYS A 124 -0.68 -3.31 11.98
CA CYS A 124 -1.41 -3.94 13.08
C CYS A 124 -2.54 -3.04 13.58
N PHE A 125 -3.73 -3.62 13.70
CA PHE A 125 -4.93 -3.00 14.28
C PHE A 125 -5.31 -3.71 15.59
N ALA A 126 -6.36 -3.22 16.27
CA ALA A 126 -6.81 -3.86 17.51
C ALA A 126 -7.48 -5.21 17.25
N THR A 127 -8.14 -5.34 16.09
CA THR A 127 -8.93 -6.52 15.72
C THR A 127 -8.19 -7.49 14.78
N GLY A 128 -7.02 -7.09 14.25
CA GLY A 128 -6.30 -7.90 13.27
C GLY A 128 -5.10 -7.19 12.67
N THR A 129 -4.70 -7.62 11.48
CA THR A 129 -3.49 -7.12 10.81
C THR A 129 -3.65 -7.24 9.30
N VAL A 130 -3.11 -6.26 8.57
CA VAL A 130 -2.96 -6.34 7.12
C VAL A 130 -1.48 -6.40 6.76
N GLU A 131 -1.12 -7.32 5.87
CA GLU A 131 0.21 -7.45 5.31
C GLU A 131 0.18 -7.02 3.83
N CYS A 132 1.08 -6.11 3.46
CA CYS A 132 1.37 -5.71 2.11
C CYS A 132 2.73 -6.27 1.70
N GLY A 133 2.86 -6.74 0.46
CA GLY A 133 4.13 -7.20 -0.08
C GLY A 133 4.25 -6.96 -1.58
N SER A 134 5.50 -6.85 -2.05
CA SER A 134 5.79 -6.92 -3.48
C SER A 134 6.09 -8.37 -3.86
N TRP A 135 5.30 -8.94 -4.77
CA TRP A 135 5.52 -10.29 -5.28
C TRP A 135 5.43 -10.31 -6.80
N GLY A 136 6.53 -10.66 -7.48
CA GLY A 136 6.59 -10.65 -8.94
C GLY A 136 6.44 -9.25 -9.57
N GLY A 137 6.50 -8.18 -8.76
CA GLY A 137 6.21 -6.81 -9.18
C GLY A 137 4.80 -6.35 -8.85
N ASP A 138 3.92 -7.25 -8.44
CA ASP A 138 2.54 -6.92 -8.06
C ASP A 138 2.45 -6.60 -6.57
N LEU A 139 1.56 -5.66 -6.24
CA LEU A 139 1.16 -5.39 -4.87
C LEU A 139 0.21 -6.50 -4.39
N GLN A 140 0.65 -7.27 -3.40
CA GLN A 140 -0.18 -8.24 -2.70
C GLN A 140 -0.60 -7.70 -1.34
N VAL A 141 -1.87 -7.90 -1.00
CA VAL A 141 -2.47 -7.40 0.24
C VAL A 141 -3.31 -8.50 0.83
N THR A 142 -3.01 -8.87 2.08
CA THR A 142 -3.69 -9.97 2.80
C THR A 142 -4.03 -9.52 4.22
N GLY A 143 -5.14 -9.98 4.78
CA GLY A 143 -5.56 -9.68 6.14
C GLY A 143 -6.57 -10.68 6.69
#